data_AF-A0A168DY80-F1
#
_entry.id   AF-A0A168DY80-F1
#
_cell.length_a   1.000
_cell.length_b   1.000
_cell.length_c   1.000
_cell.angle_alpha   90.00
_cell.angle_beta   90.00
_cell.angle_gamma   90.00
#
_symmetry.space_group_name_H-M   'P 1'
#
loop_
_entity.id
_entity.type
_entity.pdbx_description
1 polymer ?
#
loop_
_entity_poly.entity_id
_entity_poly.type
_entity_poly.pdbx_seq_one_letter_code
_entity_poly.pdbx_strand_id
1 'polypeptide(L)'
;MSSAKTISEHKAEFIRSQVRILSAPIEPAEDWKDYAWVPKKKKKRGDGEDGETHEDDGGDEQERDIPDKVIGDVLGKFNSHLKQHSRSVFSSQAIHHVSRQIGNLYWRQVEADVEKKGNALGKSCDIEKGADLAIESNILKLPERPWNDGYDEEIDDESREKYTQLLTQLKTLPQTLHSLQTKLDQQKKLESLLKPFEDPSNNIQPNLVTRDGELSEEIEKMRMLTAKVVLKLEKEKREGKIRLNAQGDGHGIDHGDRTGNASADASYEEVSKRKKLDVILGMP
;
A
#
# COMPACT_ATOMS: atom_id res chain seq x y z
N MET A 1 -39.55 -17.67 13.55
CA MET A 1 -38.31 -16.89 13.76
C MET A 1 -37.28 -17.40 12.77
N SER A 2 -37.12 -16.70 11.64
CA SER A 2 -36.11 -17.05 10.62
C SER A 2 -34.73 -16.77 11.21
N SER A 3 -34.00 -17.82 11.61
CA SER A 3 -32.59 -17.67 11.96
C SER A 3 -31.87 -17.11 10.74
N ALA A 4 -31.14 -16.00 10.88
CA ALA A 4 -30.43 -15.38 9.77
C ALA A 4 -29.45 -16.41 9.19
N LYS A 5 -29.74 -16.91 7.99
CA LYS A 5 -28.94 -17.94 7.33
C LYS A 5 -27.50 -17.47 7.22
N THR A 6 -26.57 -18.25 7.74
CA THR A 6 -25.15 -17.90 7.71
C THR A 6 -24.63 -17.89 6.27
N ILE A 7 -23.54 -17.16 5.98
CA ILE A 7 -22.94 -17.11 4.64
C ILE A 7 -22.56 -18.52 4.13
N SER A 8 -22.13 -19.40 5.03
CA SER A 8 -21.86 -20.82 4.73
C SER A 8 -23.09 -21.61 4.32
N GLU A 9 -24.25 -21.23 4.84
CA GLU A 9 -25.54 -21.87 4.55
C GLU A 9 -26.06 -21.45 3.17
N HIS A 10 -25.95 -20.17 2.81
CA HIS A 10 -26.25 -19.71 1.44
C HIS A 10 -25.35 -20.38 0.39
N LYS A 11 -24.04 -20.49 0.66
CA LYS A 11 -23.10 -21.20 -0.23
C LYS A 11 -23.46 -22.69 -0.35
N ALA A 12 -23.85 -23.33 0.74
CA ALA A 12 -24.30 -24.72 0.71
C ALA A 12 -25.62 -24.89 -0.05
N GLU A 13 -26.59 -23.98 0.11
CA GLU A 13 -27.84 -23.96 -0.64
C GLU A 13 -27.62 -23.78 -2.14
N PHE A 14 -26.69 -22.89 -2.53
CA PHE A 14 -26.29 -22.74 -3.93
C PHE A 14 -25.66 -24.02 -4.49
N ILE A 15 -24.72 -24.65 -3.77
CA ILE A 15 -24.13 -25.91 -4.24
C ILE A 15 -25.20 -27.00 -4.37
N ARG A 16 -26.15 -27.08 -3.43
CA ARG A 16 -27.29 -28.00 -3.50
C ARG A 16 -28.17 -27.75 -4.73
N SER A 17 -28.42 -26.49 -5.10
CA SER A 17 -29.21 -26.18 -6.29
C SER A 17 -28.48 -26.57 -7.58
N GLN A 18 -27.15 -26.34 -7.64
CA GLN A 18 -26.33 -26.77 -8.78
C GLN A 18 -26.26 -28.29 -8.90
N VAL A 19 -26.06 -29.00 -7.79
CA VAL A 19 -26.06 -30.48 -7.78
C VAL A 19 -27.42 -31.02 -8.23
N ARG A 20 -28.53 -30.38 -7.83
CA ARG A 20 -29.87 -30.76 -8.29
C ARG A 20 -30.00 -30.65 -9.81
N ILE A 21 -29.51 -29.57 -10.42
CA ILE A 21 -29.52 -29.37 -11.88
C ILE A 21 -28.66 -30.44 -12.56
N LEU A 22 -27.45 -30.70 -12.05
CA LEU A 22 -26.51 -31.67 -12.62
C LEU A 22 -26.95 -33.14 -12.43
N SER A 23 -27.79 -33.41 -11.42
CA SER A 23 -28.36 -34.73 -11.15
C SER A 23 -29.70 -34.98 -11.84
N ALA A 24 -30.17 -34.02 -12.65
CA ALA A 24 -31.39 -34.19 -13.42
C ALA A 24 -31.27 -35.42 -14.33
N PRO A 25 -32.34 -36.23 -14.44
CA PRO A 25 -32.31 -37.40 -15.31
C PRO A 25 -32.09 -36.96 -16.76
N ILE A 26 -31.23 -37.66 -17.47
CA ILE A 26 -31.00 -37.41 -18.88
C ILE A 26 -32.14 -38.09 -19.65
N GLU A 27 -32.81 -37.29 -20.48
CA GLU A 27 -33.79 -37.76 -21.44
C GLU A 27 -33.11 -38.01 -22.80
N PRO A 28 -33.59 -38.98 -23.59
CA PRO A 28 -33.07 -39.17 -24.94
C PRO A 28 -33.35 -37.92 -25.76
N ALA A 29 -32.36 -37.43 -26.51
CA ALA A 29 -32.55 -36.31 -27.43
C ALA A 29 -33.62 -36.67 -28.48
N GLU A 30 -34.51 -35.74 -28.85
CA GLU A 30 -35.66 -36.01 -29.76
C GLU A 30 -35.22 -36.68 -31.08
N ASP A 31 -34.03 -36.35 -31.57
CA ASP A 31 -33.47 -36.85 -32.83
C ASP A 31 -32.40 -37.95 -32.63
N TRP A 32 -32.34 -38.65 -31.47
CA TRP A 32 -31.25 -39.61 -31.19
C TRP A 32 -31.13 -40.72 -32.25
N LYS A 33 -32.23 -41.04 -32.94
CA LYS A 33 -32.28 -42.03 -34.02
C LYS A 33 -31.47 -41.61 -35.25
N ASP A 34 -31.39 -40.31 -35.54
CA ASP A 34 -30.61 -39.77 -36.67
C ASP A 34 -29.10 -39.91 -36.43
N TYR A 35 -28.68 -39.90 -35.16
CA TYR A 35 -27.28 -40.09 -34.76
C TYR A 35 -26.86 -41.56 -34.66
N ALA A 36 -27.81 -42.49 -34.58
CA ALA A 36 -27.55 -43.93 -34.53
C ALA A 36 -27.22 -44.52 -35.92
N TRP A 37 -27.13 -43.70 -36.97
CA TRP A 37 -26.91 -44.14 -38.35
C TRP A 37 -25.63 -44.99 -38.50
N VAL A 38 -25.83 -46.30 -38.61
CA VAL A 38 -24.79 -47.23 -39.09
C VAL A 38 -24.70 -47.06 -40.60
N PRO A 39 -23.50 -46.80 -41.18
CA PRO A 39 -23.37 -46.59 -42.62
C PRO A 39 -23.88 -47.83 -43.36
N LYS A 40 -25.00 -47.66 -44.10
CA LYS A 40 -25.53 -48.70 -45.00
C LYS A 40 -24.38 -49.12 -45.91
N LYS A 41 -23.92 -50.38 -45.82
CA LYS A 41 -22.87 -50.90 -46.71
C LYS A 41 -23.30 -50.64 -48.15
N LYS A 42 -22.58 -49.76 -48.86
CA LYS A 42 -22.85 -49.47 -50.27
C LYS A 42 -22.81 -50.79 -51.04
N LYS A 43 -23.96 -51.20 -51.58
CA LYS A 43 -24.07 -52.28 -52.57
C LYS A 43 -23.08 -51.91 -53.68
N LYS A 44 -22.00 -52.69 -53.81
CA LYS A 44 -20.98 -52.51 -54.85
C LYS A 44 -21.74 -52.55 -56.18
N ARG A 45 -21.78 -51.42 -56.90
CA ARG A 45 -22.17 -51.42 -58.32
C ARG A 45 -21.04 -52.13 -59.05
N GLY A 46 -21.19 -53.43 -59.21
CA GLY A 46 -20.41 -54.26 -60.12
C GLY A 46 -21.31 -54.52 -61.31
N ASP A 47 -20.94 -53.94 -62.44
CA ASP A 47 -21.53 -54.21 -63.74
C ASP A 47 -21.27 -55.69 -64.10
N GLY A 48 -22.29 -56.42 -64.54
CA GLY A 48 -22.11 -57.77 -65.10
C GLY A 48 -23.25 -58.76 -64.81
N GLU A 49 -24.18 -58.81 -65.78
CA GLU A 49 -24.87 -60.00 -66.30
C GLU A 49 -25.82 -60.83 -65.40
N ASP A 50 -27.10 -60.71 -65.76
CA ASP A 50 -28.09 -61.77 -66.03
C ASP A 50 -28.41 -62.78 -64.93
N GLY A 51 -29.58 -62.62 -64.29
CA GLY A 51 -30.19 -63.68 -63.49
C GLY A 51 -31.36 -63.24 -62.61
N GLU A 52 -32.56 -63.55 -63.10
CA GLU A 52 -33.77 -63.89 -62.34
C GLU A 52 -34.30 -62.92 -61.25
N THR A 53 -35.44 -62.31 -61.57
CA THR A 53 -36.39 -61.69 -60.65
C THR A 53 -36.88 -62.69 -59.60
N HIS A 54 -36.33 -62.63 -58.39
CA HIS A 54 -37.01 -63.04 -57.17
C HIS A 54 -37.22 -61.78 -56.32
N GLU A 55 -38.41 -61.19 -56.44
CA GLU A 55 -38.89 -60.13 -55.56
C GLU A 55 -39.19 -60.75 -54.19
N ASP A 56 -38.22 -60.73 -53.29
CA ASP A 56 -38.46 -60.71 -51.84
C ASP A 56 -37.21 -60.14 -51.13
N ASP A 57 -36.94 -58.85 -51.35
CA ASP A 57 -35.95 -58.05 -50.59
C ASP A 57 -36.72 -57.14 -49.63
N GLY A 58 -37.49 -57.77 -48.73
CA GLY A 58 -38.27 -57.13 -47.67
C GLY A 58 -37.75 -57.44 -46.26
N GLY A 59 -36.52 -57.93 -46.14
CA GLY A 59 -35.89 -58.33 -44.88
C GLY A 59 -35.18 -57.17 -44.17
N ASP A 60 -35.85 -56.66 -43.13
CA ASP A 60 -35.22 -56.26 -41.87
C ASP A 60 -34.38 -54.97 -41.85
N GLU A 61 -34.92 -53.85 -42.35
CA GLU A 61 -34.41 -52.54 -41.92
C GLU A 61 -34.66 -52.29 -40.42
N GLN A 62 -35.63 -52.99 -39.81
CA GLN A 62 -35.97 -52.90 -38.39
C GLN A 62 -35.00 -53.65 -37.46
N GLU A 63 -34.18 -54.59 -37.95
CA GLU A 63 -33.21 -55.33 -37.11
C GLU A 63 -31.94 -54.53 -36.80
N ARG A 64 -31.70 -53.41 -37.50
CA ARG A 64 -30.55 -52.54 -37.25
C ARG A 64 -30.85 -51.37 -36.33
N ASP A 65 -32.11 -51.09 -36.08
CA ASP A 65 -32.53 -50.02 -35.18
C ASP A 65 -32.50 -50.53 -33.75
N ILE A 66 -31.69 -49.89 -32.90
CA ILE A 66 -31.65 -50.22 -31.48
C ILE A 66 -33.07 -49.99 -30.93
N PRO A 67 -33.72 -51.00 -30.34
CA PRO A 67 -35.11 -50.86 -29.91
C PRO A 67 -35.21 -49.84 -28.76
N ASP A 68 -36.21 -48.97 -28.82
CA ASP A 68 -36.48 -47.90 -27.84
C ASP A 68 -36.51 -48.43 -26.39
N LYS A 69 -36.93 -49.69 -26.21
CA LYS A 69 -36.93 -50.39 -24.91
C LYS A 69 -35.53 -50.60 -24.34
N VAL A 70 -34.55 -50.98 -25.17
CA VAL A 70 -33.16 -51.18 -24.73
C VAL A 70 -32.54 -49.84 -24.34
N ILE A 71 -32.88 -48.77 -25.06
CA ILE A 71 -32.41 -47.41 -24.73
C ILE A 71 -33.06 -46.89 -23.46
N GLY A 72 -34.36 -47.12 -23.28
CA GLY A 72 -35.06 -46.86 -22.03
C GLY A 72 -34.41 -47.58 -20.84
N ASP A 73 -34.06 -48.86 -21.01
CA ASP A 73 -33.41 -49.66 -19.97
C ASP A 73 -31.96 -49.18 -19.68
N VAL A 74 -31.19 -48.84 -20.72
CA VAL A 74 -29.83 -48.30 -20.58
C VAL A 74 -29.84 -46.92 -19.94
N LEU A 75 -30.73 -46.03 -20.37
CA LEU A 75 -30.94 -44.71 -19.76
C LEU A 75 -31.45 -44.83 -18.33
N GLY A 76 -32.33 -45.78 -18.04
CA GLY A 76 -32.80 -46.06 -16.69
C GLY A 76 -31.65 -46.50 -15.76
N LYS A 77 -30.80 -47.41 -16.23
CA LYS A 77 -29.59 -47.84 -15.49
C LYS A 77 -28.59 -46.72 -15.33
N PHE A 78 -28.35 -45.93 -16.38
CA PHE A 78 -27.44 -44.78 -16.35
C PHE A 78 -27.92 -43.71 -15.38
N ASN A 79 -29.20 -43.33 -15.45
CA ASN A 79 -29.81 -42.37 -14.53
C ASN A 79 -29.79 -42.88 -13.08
N SER A 80 -29.92 -44.20 -12.86
CA SER A 80 -29.76 -44.81 -11.54
C SER A 80 -28.32 -44.72 -11.02
N HIS A 81 -27.33 -45.02 -11.87
CA HIS A 81 -25.92 -44.83 -11.55
C HIS A 81 -25.57 -43.36 -11.30
N LEU A 82 -26.14 -42.43 -12.07
CA LEU A 82 -25.95 -40.98 -11.89
C LEU A 82 -26.52 -40.51 -10.55
N LYS A 83 -27.70 -40.99 -10.16
CA LYS A 83 -28.28 -40.73 -8.83
C LYS A 83 -27.42 -41.30 -7.70
N GLN A 84 -26.90 -42.52 -7.88
CA GLN A 84 -26.01 -43.14 -6.90
C GLN A 84 -24.70 -42.37 -6.75
N HIS A 85 -24.05 -42.02 -7.87
CA HIS A 85 -22.80 -41.28 -7.89
C HIS A 85 -22.98 -39.87 -7.31
N SER A 86 -23.99 -39.12 -7.75
CA SER A 86 -24.27 -37.77 -7.24
C SER A 86 -24.55 -37.76 -5.73
N ARG A 87 -25.27 -38.75 -5.20
CA ARG A 87 -25.48 -38.89 -3.75
C ARG A 87 -24.20 -39.23 -2.99
N SER A 88 -23.31 -40.03 -3.58
CA SER A 88 -22.03 -40.41 -2.95
C SER A 88 -21.01 -39.27 -2.94
N VAL A 89 -20.87 -38.54 -4.05
CA VAL A 89 -19.89 -37.45 -4.22
C VAL A 89 -20.37 -36.17 -3.56
N PHE A 90 -21.65 -35.82 -3.73
CA PHE A 90 -22.25 -34.61 -3.16
C PHE A 90 -23.05 -34.91 -1.90
N SER A 91 -22.41 -35.59 -0.94
CA SER A 91 -23.01 -35.76 0.39
C SER A 91 -23.24 -34.40 1.06
N SER A 92 -24.24 -34.30 1.95
CA SER A 92 -24.50 -33.05 2.68
C SER A 92 -23.26 -32.55 3.43
N GLN A 93 -22.47 -33.48 3.98
CA GLN A 93 -21.22 -33.17 4.68
C GLN A 93 -20.14 -32.61 3.74
N ALA A 94 -19.99 -33.19 2.54
CA ALA A 94 -19.05 -32.69 1.53
C ALA A 94 -19.43 -31.27 1.07
N ILE A 95 -20.73 -31.01 0.86
CA ILE A 95 -21.23 -29.69 0.47
C ILE A 95 -20.94 -28.64 1.56
N HIS A 96 -21.21 -28.96 2.83
CA HIS A 96 -20.88 -28.07 3.94
C HIS A 96 -19.37 -27.86 4.10
N HIS A 97 -18.57 -28.89 3.88
CA HIS A 97 -17.12 -28.79 3.96
C HIS A 97 -16.54 -27.89 2.84
N VAL A 98 -16.99 -28.08 1.60
CA VAL A 98 -16.57 -27.22 0.47
C VAL A 98 -17.05 -25.79 0.64
N SER A 99 -18.27 -25.57 1.12
CA SER A 99 -18.77 -24.21 1.38
C SER A 99 -17.94 -23.49 2.46
N ARG A 100 -17.53 -24.22 3.51
CA ARG A 100 -16.61 -23.73 4.54
C ARG A 100 -15.22 -23.46 3.98
N GLN A 101 -14.68 -24.35 3.14
CA GLN A 101 -13.38 -24.15 2.50
C GLN A 101 -13.37 -22.91 1.61
N ILE A 102 -14.39 -22.71 0.77
CA ILE A 102 -14.54 -21.50 -0.05
C ILE A 102 -14.67 -20.26 0.84
N GLY A 103 -15.39 -20.37 1.96
CA GLY A 103 -15.44 -19.32 2.99
C GLY A 103 -14.05 -18.98 3.53
N ASN A 104 -13.30 -19.98 3.98
CA ASN A 104 -11.97 -19.80 4.54
C ASN A 104 -10.97 -19.29 3.51
N LEU A 105 -11.02 -19.75 2.26
CA LEU A 105 -10.17 -19.26 1.18
C LEU A 105 -10.46 -17.79 0.86
N TYR A 106 -11.73 -17.40 0.82
CA TYR A 106 -12.11 -16.00 0.64
C TYR A 106 -11.60 -15.14 1.81
N TRP A 107 -11.84 -15.56 3.05
CA TRP A 107 -11.35 -14.83 4.22
C TRP A 107 -9.83 -14.73 4.24
N ARG A 108 -9.12 -15.82 3.93
CA ARG A 108 -7.66 -15.82 3.79
C ARG A 108 -7.17 -14.93 2.66
N GLN A 109 -7.91 -14.84 1.55
CA GLN A 109 -7.59 -13.93 0.45
C GLN A 109 -7.83 -12.49 0.83
N VAL A 110 -8.91 -12.18 1.55
CA VAL A 110 -9.18 -10.85 2.09
C VAL A 110 -8.11 -10.45 3.10
N GLU A 111 -7.75 -11.34 4.04
CA GLU A 111 -6.63 -11.13 4.97
C GLU A 111 -5.31 -10.92 4.22
N ALA A 112 -5.01 -11.76 3.24
CA ALA A 112 -3.80 -11.63 2.43
C ALA A 112 -3.81 -10.38 1.55
N ASP A 113 -4.97 -9.90 1.08
CA ASP A 113 -5.11 -8.64 0.36
C ASP A 113 -4.97 -7.46 1.33
N VAL A 114 -5.46 -7.55 2.56
CA VAL A 114 -5.20 -6.55 3.62
C VAL A 114 -3.71 -6.48 3.96
N GLU A 115 -3.03 -7.62 4.05
CA GLU A 115 -1.59 -7.68 4.34
C GLU A 115 -0.72 -7.26 3.13
N LYS A 116 -1.01 -7.76 1.92
CA LYS A 116 -0.23 -7.45 0.69
C LYS A 116 -0.55 -6.08 0.13
N LYS A 117 -1.79 -5.62 0.28
CA LYS A 117 -2.26 -4.28 -0.09
C LYS A 117 -2.61 -3.51 1.17
N GLY A 118 -1.73 -3.49 2.16
CA GLY A 118 -1.74 -2.56 3.29
C GLY A 118 -1.70 -1.08 2.91
N ASN A 119 -2.12 -0.73 1.69
CA ASN A 119 -2.34 0.63 1.21
C ASN A 119 -3.30 0.76 -0.01
N ALA A 120 -3.86 -0.30 -0.62
CA ALA A 120 -4.41 -0.15 -1.98
C ALA A 120 -5.83 -0.70 -2.28
N LEU A 121 -6.45 -1.57 -1.47
CA LEU A 121 -7.81 -2.06 -1.81
C LEU A 121 -8.76 -2.23 -0.61
N GLY A 122 -8.52 -1.43 0.41
CA GLY A 122 -9.30 -1.39 1.64
C GLY A 122 -8.95 -0.14 2.42
N LYS A 123 -9.20 1.03 1.83
CA LYS A 123 -9.49 2.24 2.61
C LYS A 123 -10.85 2.02 3.28
N SER A 124 -10.93 1.03 4.17
CA SER A 124 -11.75 1.23 5.35
C SER A 124 -11.05 2.34 6.10
N CYS A 125 -11.40 3.58 5.73
CA CYS A 125 -11.25 4.77 6.53
C CYS A 125 -12.11 4.64 7.80
N ASP A 126 -12.01 3.49 8.44
CA ASP A 126 -12.87 3.07 9.53
C ASP A 126 -12.15 3.52 10.78
N ILE A 127 -12.40 4.78 11.07
CA ILE A 127 -12.11 5.33 12.38
C ILE A 127 -12.96 4.54 13.37
N GLU A 128 -12.30 3.88 14.31
CA GLU A 128 -12.98 3.15 15.38
C GLU A 128 -13.97 4.09 16.08
N LYS A 129 -15.16 3.58 16.41
CA LYS A 129 -16.17 4.37 17.13
C LYS A 129 -15.58 4.80 18.48
N GLY A 130 -15.34 6.10 18.63
CA GLY A 130 -14.70 6.69 19.82
C GLY A 130 -13.25 7.11 19.63
N ALA A 131 -12.67 6.97 18.42
CA ALA A 131 -11.36 7.54 18.16
C ALA A 131 -11.40 9.07 18.29
N ASP A 132 -10.39 9.62 18.96
CA ASP A 132 -10.28 11.04 19.16
C ASP A 132 -9.97 11.76 17.83
N LEU A 133 -10.86 12.69 17.45
CA LEU A 133 -10.72 13.53 16.27
C LEU A 133 -9.84 14.76 16.51
N ALA A 134 -9.30 14.96 17.71
CA ALA A 134 -8.28 15.96 17.96
C ALA A 134 -6.90 15.54 17.41
N ILE A 135 -6.69 14.24 17.19
CA ILE A 135 -5.42 13.71 16.70
C ILE A 135 -5.36 13.84 15.17
N GLU A 136 -4.36 14.55 14.66
CA GLU A 136 -4.15 14.81 13.23
C GLU A 136 -4.13 13.52 12.40
N SER A 137 -3.52 12.45 12.90
CA SER A 137 -3.49 11.16 12.20
C SER A 137 -4.87 10.53 12.01
N ASN A 138 -5.82 10.80 12.91
CA ASN A 138 -7.20 10.30 12.79
C ASN A 138 -8.01 11.18 11.83
N ILE A 139 -7.78 12.50 11.84
CA ILE A 139 -8.36 13.42 10.86
C ILE A 139 -7.93 13.04 9.44
N LEU A 140 -6.64 12.70 9.24
CA LEU A 140 -6.11 12.30 7.93
C LEU A 140 -6.65 10.96 7.43
N LYS A 141 -7.15 10.11 8.33
CA LYS A 141 -7.81 8.84 7.97
C LYS A 141 -9.24 9.05 7.50
N LEU A 142 -9.88 10.20 7.77
CA LEU A 142 -11.23 10.47 7.30
C LEU A 142 -11.27 10.49 5.77
N PRO A 143 -12.25 9.80 5.14
CA PRO A 143 -12.40 9.85 3.71
C PRO A 143 -12.96 11.22 3.30
N GLU A 144 -12.47 11.77 2.20
CA GLU A 144 -12.98 13.06 1.68
C GLU A 144 -14.40 12.94 1.13
N ARG A 145 -14.80 11.72 0.77
CA ARG A 145 -16.15 11.35 0.38
C ARG A 145 -16.50 10.02 1.06
N PRO A 146 -17.23 10.03 2.18
CA PRO A 146 -17.62 8.80 2.87
C PRO A 146 -18.72 8.03 2.13
N TRP A 147 -19.47 8.72 1.27
CA TRP A 147 -20.56 8.15 0.47
C TRP A 147 -20.05 7.52 -0.82
N ASN A 148 -20.60 6.36 -1.17
CA ASN A 148 -20.30 5.65 -2.42
C ASN A 148 -21.42 5.96 -3.42
N ASP A 149 -21.06 6.35 -4.66
CA ASP A 149 -21.94 6.91 -5.70
C ASP A 149 -23.08 5.97 -6.21
N GLY A 150 -23.43 4.89 -5.49
CA GLY A 150 -24.50 3.96 -5.89
C GLY A 150 -25.29 3.30 -4.75
N TYR A 151 -25.02 3.62 -3.47
CA TYR A 151 -25.78 3.05 -2.34
C TYR A 151 -26.44 4.12 -1.45
N ASP A 152 -26.07 5.39 -1.63
CA ASP A 152 -26.42 6.50 -0.72
C ASP A 152 -27.26 7.59 -1.41
N GLU A 153 -28.20 7.20 -2.29
CA GLU A 153 -29.14 8.13 -2.95
C GLU A 153 -30.12 8.80 -1.98
N GLU A 154 -30.28 8.27 -0.75
CA GLU A 154 -31.17 8.83 0.28
C GLU A 154 -30.52 9.94 1.14
N ILE A 155 -29.25 10.30 0.92
CA ILE A 155 -28.60 11.37 1.68
C ILE A 155 -28.85 12.72 1.02
N ASP A 156 -29.54 13.61 1.74
CA ASP A 156 -29.77 15.01 1.35
C ASP A 156 -28.47 15.73 0.97
N ASP A 157 -28.49 16.48 -0.13
CA ASP A 157 -27.33 17.26 -0.59
C ASP A 157 -26.85 18.27 0.47
N GLU A 158 -27.77 18.85 1.25
CA GLU A 158 -27.42 19.71 2.38
C GLU A 158 -26.55 19.01 3.43
N SER A 159 -26.81 17.73 3.69
CA SER A 159 -26.04 16.94 4.64
C SER A 159 -24.62 16.67 4.13
N ARG A 160 -24.49 16.52 2.80
CA ARG A 160 -23.19 16.39 2.13
C ARG A 160 -22.40 17.69 2.25
N GLU A 161 -23.02 18.82 1.99
CA GLU A 161 -22.39 20.14 2.15
C GLU A 161 -21.96 20.38 3.60
N LYS A 162 -22.85 20.13 4.57
CA LYS A 162 -22.55 20.26 6.00
C LYS A 162 -21.34 19.41 6.41
N TYR A 163 -21.28 18.16 5.95
CA TYR A 163 -20.12 17.29 6.21
C TYR A 163 -18.83 17.86 5.63
N THR A 164 -18.84 18.32 4.38
CA THR A 164 -17.62 18.90 3.77
C THR A 164 -17.18 20.16 4.50
N GLN A 165 -18.11 21.03 4.91
CA GLN A 165 -17.82 22.21 5.70
C GLN A 165 -17.16 21.84 7.04
N LEU A 166 -17.74 20.88 7.78
CA LEU A 166 -17.16 20.39 9.03
C LEU A 166 -15.78 19.76 8.83
N LEU A 167 -15.59 19.01 7.74
CA LEU A 167 -14.29 18.42 7.42
C LEU A 167 -13.24 19.52 7.15
N THR A 168 -13.60 20.59 6.44
CA THR A 168 -12.68 21.73 6.23
C THR A 168 -12.34 22.44 7.54
N GLN A 169 -13.33 22.64 8.41
CA GLN A 169 -13.10 23.24 9.74
C GLN A 169 -12.19 22.33 10.59
N LEU A 170 -12.43 21.02 10.58
CA LEU A 170 -11.62 20.05 11.30
C LEU A 170 -10.19 19.98 10.78
N LYS A 171 -9.96 20.17 9.48
CA LYS A 171 -8.60 20.24 8.89
C LYS A 171 -7.88 21.55 9.24
N THR A 172 -8.58 22.68 9.40
CA THR A 172 -7.96 23.98 9.71
C THR A 172 -7.60 24.14 11.19
N LEU A 173 -8.41 23.59 12.11
CA LEU A 173 -8.17 23.68 13.55
C LEU A 173 -6.78 23.16 14.00
N PRO A 174 -6.30 21.96 13.62
CA PRO A 174 -4.97 21.49 14.00
C PRO A 174 -3.84 22.37 13.44
N GLN A 175 -4.03 22.96 12.26
CA GLN A 175 -3.07 23.92 11.70
C GLN A 175 -2.94 25.16 12.60
N THR A 176 -4.08 25.69 13.07
CA THR A 176 -4.07 26.81 14.01
C THR A 176 -3.44 26.44 15.35
N LEU A 177 -3.75 25.25 15.89
CA LEU A 177 -3.14 24.73 17.12
C LEU A 177 -1.61 24.64 16.97
N HIS A 178 -1.12 24.03 15.90
CA HIS A 178 0.32 23.93 15.64
C HIS A 178 0.99 25.32 15.55
N SER A 179 0.33 26.30 14.92
CA SER A 179 0.82 27.68 14.88
C SER A 179 0.88 28.36 16.26
N LEU A 180 -0.04 28.02 17.16
CA LEU A 180 -0.03 28.51 18.54
C LEU A 180 1.04 27.81 19.38
N GLN A 181 1.19 26.50 19.21
CA GLN A 181 2.20 25.71 19.90
C GLN A 181 3.62 26.18 19.52
N THR A 182 3.88 26.43 18.23
CA THR A 182 5.17 26.99 17.79
C THR A 182 5.44 28.38 18.37
N LYS A 183 4.43 29.25 18.46
CA LYS A 183 4.56 30.56 19.13
C LYS A 183 4.88 30.41 20.62
N LEU A 184 4.21 29.47 21.29
CA LEU A 184 4.43 29.17 22.70
C LEU A 184 5.86 28.65 22.91
N ASP A 185 6.34 27.74 22.06
CA ASP A 185 7.71 27.21 22.14
C ASP A 185 8.75 28.30 21.88
N GLN A 186 8.49 29.22 20.94
CA GLN A 186 9.33 30.41 20.73
C GLN A 186 9.37 31.29 21.98
N GLN A 187 8.23 31.54 22.62
CA GLN A 187 8.16 32.32 23.85
C GLN A 187 8.91 31.65 25.01
N LYS A 188 8.76 30.33 25.19
CA LYS A 188 9.53 29.56 26.18
C LYS A 188 11.02 29.58 25.90
N LYS A 189 11.42 29.54 24.62
CA LYS A 189 12.83 29.68 24.23
C LYS A 189 13.35 31.06 24.59
N LEU A 190 12.60 32.13 24.29
CA LEU A 190 12.97 33.48 24.69
C LEU A 190 13.03 33.62 26.21
N GLU A 191 12.08 33.06 26.94
CA GLU A 191 12.10 32.99 28.41
C GLU A 191 13.37 32.27 28.89
N SER A 192 13.74 31.14 28.30
CA SER A 192 14.98 30.43 28.67
C SER A 192 16.24 31.25 28.41
N LEU A 193 16.24 32.10 27.37
CA LEU A 193 17.33 33.02 27.09
C LEU A 193 17.33 34.23 28.03
N LEU A 194 16.16 34.64 28.52
CA LEU A 194 16.01 35.74 29.46
C LEU A 194 16.21 35.34 30.93
N LYS A 195 16.01 34.06 31.30
CA LYS A 195 16.29 33.54 32.65
C LYS A 195 17.68 33.92 33.17
N PRO A 196 18.76 33.77 32.37
CA PRO A 196 20.07 34.29 32.70
C PRO A 196 20.12 35.79 33.07
N PHE A 197 19.18 36.59 32.56
CA PHE A 197 19.11 38.04 32.75
C PHE A 197 18.19 38.49 33.89
N GLU A 198 17.47 37.57 34.54
CA GLU A 198 16.64 37.90 35.71
C GLU A 198 17.50 38.42 36.88
N ASP A 199 18.71 37.87 37.05
CA ASP A 199 19.71 38.32 38.01
C ASP A 199 20.96 38.88 37.30
N PRO A 200 20.89 40.10 36.74
CA PRO A 200 21.98 40.67 35.95
C PRO A 200 23.27 40.84 36.77
N SER A 201 23.15 41.07 38.07
CA SER A 201 24.26 41.23 39.00
C SER A 201 25.11 39.96 39.17
N ASN A 202 24.50 38.78 39.11
CA ASN A 202 25.19 37.52 39.37
C ASN A 202 25.71 36.85 38.09
N ASN A 203 25.04 37.04 36.95
CA ASN A 203 25.34 36.28 35.73
C ASN A 203 25.98 37.11 34.60
N ILE A 204 25.55 38.37 34.46
CA ILE A 204 26.00 39.25 33.38
C ILE A 204 27.19 40.09 33.81
N GLN A 205 27.14 40.69 35.01
CA GLN A 205 28.21 41.55 35.52
C GLN A 205 29.60 40.90 35.61
N PRO A 206 29.77 39.64 36.06
CA PRO A 206 31.11 39.01 36.07
C PRO A 206 31.64 38.68 34.67
N ASN A 207 30.74 38.52 33.67
CA ASN A 207 31.08 38.18 32.29
C ASN A 207 31.19 39.42 31.36
N LEU A 208 30.93 40.63 31.86
CA LEU A 208 31.24 41.85 31.13
C LEU A 208 32.75 42.05 31.08
N VAL A 209 33.24 42.63 29.98
CA VAL A 209 34.61 43.16 29.84
C VAL A 209 34.73 44.42 30.72
N THR A 210 34.58 44.26 32.03
CA THR A 210 35.03 45.24 32.99
C THR A 210 36.55 45.10 33.09
N ARG A 211 37.23 46.20 33.37
CA ARG A 211 38.71 46.25 33.47
C ARG A 211 39.25 45.20 34.45
N ASP A 212 38.45 44.85 35.44
CA ASP A 212 38.77 43.95 36.55
C ASP A 212 37.95 42.63 36.50
N GLY A 213 37.40 42.24 35.35
CA GLY A 213 36.60 41.02 35.18
C GLY A 213 37.44 39.76 34.92
N GLU A 214 36.90 38.57 35.23
CA GLU A 214 37.60 37.27 35.09
C GLU A 214 38.14 37.03 33.67
N LEU A 215 37.41 37.48 32.64
CA LEU A 215 37.85 37.41 31.24
C LEU A 215 39.06 38.31 30.96
N SER A 216 39.13 39.49 31.59
CA SER A 216 40.29 40.40 31.48
C SER A 216 41.53 39.75 32.07
N GLU A 217 41.40 39.11 33.25
CA GLU A 217 42.48 38.35 33.87
C GLU A 217 42.95 37.19 32.98
N GLU A 218 42.02 36.44 32.37
CA GLU A 218 42.38 35.33 31.49
C GLU A 218 43.02 35.81 30.17
N ILE A 219 42.56 36.94 29.62
CA ILE A 219 43.21 37.60 28.47
C ILE A 219 44.62 38.08 28.86
N GLU A 220 44.82 38.61 30.06
CA GLU A 220 46.13 39.04 30.53
C GLU A 220 47.08 37.84 30.71
N LYS A 221 46.58 36.72 31.27
CA LYS A 221 47.33 35.45 31.31
C LYS A 221 47.68 34.96 29.90
N MET A 222 46.74 35.03 28.94
CA MET A 222 47.01 34.70 27.53
C MET A 222 48.05 35.64 26.91
N ARG A 223 48.00 36.95 27.19
CA ARG A 223 49.03 37.91 26.74
C ARG A 223 50.40 37.62 27.33
N MET A 224 50.45 37.24 28.60
CA MET A 224 51.71 36.86 29.25
C MET A 224 52.25 35.54 28.68
N LEU A 225 51.40 34.54 28.49
CA LEU A 225 51.78 33.25 27.90
C LEU A 225 52.24 33.42 26.45
N THR A 226 51.53 34.19 25.63
CA THR A 226 51.95 34.49 24.25
C THR A 226 53.26 35.26 24.21
N ALA A 227 53.46 36.26 25.06
CA ALA A 227 54.74 36.94 25.18
C ALA A 227 55.86 35.96 25.59
N LYS A 228 55.59 35.05 26.53
CA LYS A 228 56.56 34.02 26.95
C LYS A 228 56.85 33.00 25.85
N VAL A 229 55.85 32.63 25.05
CA VAL A 229 56.01 31.76 23.87
C VAL A 229 56.81 32.47 22.79
N VAL A 230 56.56 33.75 22.53
CA VAL A 230 57.35 34.57 21.60
C VAL A 230 58.80 34.67 22.07
N LEU A 231 59.04 34.97 23.35
CA LEU A 231 60.40 35.00 23.92
C LEU A 231 61.09 33.64 23.84
N LYS A 232 60.37 32.54 24.07
CA LYS A 232 60.91 31.18 23.95
C LYS A 232 61.22 30.85 22.49
N LEU A 233 60.35 31.19 21.55
CA LEU A 233 60.58 31.03 20.11
C LEU A 233 61.77 31.87 19.64
N GLU A 234 61.91 33.11 20.10
CA GLU A 234 63.07 33.95 19.80
C GLU A 234 64.37 33.37 20.36
N LYS A 235 64.33 32.83 21.59
CA LYS A 235 65.47 32.14 22.19
C LYS A 235 65.85 30.89 21.40
N GLU A 236 64.89 30.05 21.04
CA GLU A 236 65.10 28.84 20.23
C GLU A 236 65.56 29.16 18.80
N LYS A 237 65.16 30.33 18.25
CA LYS A 237 65.67 30.88 16.98
C LYS A 237 67.12 31.36 17.12
N ARG A 238 67.48 32.06 18.20
CA ARG A 238 68.87 32.47 18.49
C ARG A 238 69.79 31.27 18.75
N GLU A 239 69.27 30.21 19.35
CA GLU A 239 69.97 28.94 19.60
C GLU A 239 70.00 28.02 18.35
N GLY A 240 69.47 28.48 17.21
CA GLY A 240 69.58 27.79 15.92
C GLY A 240 68.75 26.50 15.79
N LYS A 241 67.82 26.23 16.72
CA LYS A 241 66.99 25.02 16.71
C LYS A 241 65.77 25.12 15.80
N ILE A 242 65.31 26.33 15.47
CA ILE A 242 64.16 26.55 14.59
C ILE A 242 64.64 27.04 13.22
N ARG A 243 64.62 26.16 12.22
CA ARG A 243 64.80 26.54 10.80
C ARG A 243 63.46 27.05 10.25
N LEU A 244 63.18 28.34 10.41
CA LEU A 244 62.12 28.99 9.63
C LEU A 244 62.69 29.30 8.24
N ASN A 245 62.11 28.66 7.22
CA ASN A 245 62.39 28.92 5.81
C ASN A 245 62.06 30.38 5.51
N ALA A 246 63.10 31.22 5.46
CA ALA A 246 63.02 32.60 5.00
C ALA A 246 63.30 32.62 3.49
N GLN A 247 62.29 32.36 2.68
CA GLN A 247 62.34 32.64 1.24
C GLN A 247 60.94 32.87 0.68
N GLY A 248 60.70 34.12 0.23
CA GLY A 248 59.63 34.54 -0.69
C GLY A 248 58.25 34.78 -0.03
N ASP A 249 57.49 35.84 -0.29
CA ASP A 249 57.56 36.86 -1.33
C ASP A 249 56.87 38.13 -0.83
N GLY A 250 57.47 39.28 -1.14
CA GLY A 250 56.86 40.59 -0.90
C GLY A 250 55.72 40.81 -1.88
N HIS A 251 54.50 41.00 -1.37
CA HIS A 251 53.39 41.57 -2.12
C HIS A 251 52.98 42.87 -1.43
N GLY A 252 53.35 44.00 -2.05
CA GLY A 252 53.03 45.33 -1.58
C GLY A 252 51.52 45.53 -1.60
N ILE A 253 50.96 45.90 -0.45
CA ILE A 253 49.58 46.32 -0.32
C ILE A 253 49.52 47.79 -0.74
N ASP A 254 49.14 48.01 -2.00
CA ASP A 254 48.78 49.30 -2.55
C ASP A 254 47.37 49.70 -2.10
N HIS A 255 47.22 50.94 -1.61
CA HIS A 255 45.97 51.51 -1.16
C HIS A 255 45.17 51.99 -2.38
N GLY A 256 44.25 51.16 -2.86
CA GLY A 256 43.30 51.49 -3.92
C GLY A 256 41.85 51.40 -3.44
N ASP A 257 41.23 52.56 -3.25
CA ASP A 257 39.79 52.77 -3.14
C ASP A 257 39.02 52.06 -4.27
N ARG A 258 38.02 51.23 -3.94
CA ARG A 258 37.02 50.72 -4.90
C ARG A 258 35.79 50.17 -4.16
N THR A 259 34.82 51.05 -4.01
CA THR A 259 33.39 50.69 -3.95
C THR A 259 32.99 50.01 -5.26
N GLY A 260 32.23 48.91 -5.19
CA GLY A 260 31.64 48.29 -6.39
C GLY A 260 31.41 46.79 -6.33
N ASN A 261 30.20 46.43 -5.88
CA ASN A 261 29.30 45.44 -6.49
C ASN A 261 29.83 44.01 -6.78
N ALA A 262 29.42 43.03 -5.96
CA ALA A 262 29.50 41.61 -6.31
C ALA A 262 28.35 40.80 -5.66
N SER A 263 27.14 40.95 -6.21
CA SER A 263 26.10 39.92 -6.11
C SER A 263 26.20 39.02 -7.34
N ALA A 264 26.83 37.84 -7.24
CA ALA A 264 26.62 36.76 -8.22
C ALA A 264 27.25 35.39 -7.84
N ASP A 265 28.30 35.33 -7.03
CA ASP A 265 29.15 34.10 -7.03
C ASP A 265 29.02 33.17 -5.81
N ALA A 266 27.99 33.36 -4.97
CA ALA A 266 27.78 32.55 -3.76
C ALA A 266 27.16 31.14 -4.03
N SER A 267 26.78 30.80 -5.26
CA SER A 267 25.93 29.62 -5.52
C SER A 267 26.66 28.28 -5.61
N TYR A 268 27.96 28.24 -5.92
CA TYR A 268 28.67 26.97 -6.15
C TYR A 268 29.37 26.41 -4.90
N GLU A 269 29.78 27.28 -3.98
CA GLU A 269 30.57 26.86 -2.82
C GLU A 269 29.71 26.39 -1.63
N GLU A 270 28.48 26.89 -1.52
CA GLU A 270 27.50 26.43 -0.51
C GLU A 270 26.89 25.06 -0.86
N VAL A 271 26.68 24.76 -2.14
CA VAL A 271 26.16 23.45 -2.59
C VAL A 271 27.18 22.33 -2.36
N SER A 272 28.48 22.62 -2.53
CA SER A 272 29.56 21.65 -2.28
C SER A 272 29.75 21.36 -0.79
N LYS A 273 29.48 22.33 0.09
CA LYS A 273 29.52 22.14 1.55
C LYS A 273 28.32 21.33 2.06
N ARG A 274 27.13 21.49 1.46
CA ARG A 274 25.93 20.70 1.79
C ARG A 274 26.05 19.23 1.39
N LYS A 275 26.52 18.92 0.17
CA LYS A 275 26.75 17.53 -0.27
C LYS A 275 27.75 16.77 0.61
N LYS A 276 28.74 17.47 1.16
CA LYS A 276 29.72 16.87 2.09
C LYS A 276 29.12 16.59 3.48
N LEU A 277 28.13 17.38 3.91
CA LEU A 277 27.42 17.15 5.17
C LEU A 277 26.40 16.01 5.06
N ASP A 278 25.71 15.88 3.92
CA ASP A 278 24.75 14.77 3.70
C ASP A 278 25.44 13.40 3.68
N VAL A 279 26.65 13.32 3.12
CA VAL A 279 27.48 12.09 3.15
C VAL A 279 27.97 11.72 4.55
N ILE A 280 28.12 12.72 5.45
CA ILE A 280 28.56 12.50 6.83
C ILE A 280 27.38 12.13 7.74
N LEU A 281 26.16 12.57 7.43
CA LEU A 281 24.96 12.35 8.25
C LEU A 281 24.13 11.12 7.87
N GLY A 282 24.49 10.39 6.80
CA GLY A 282 23.93 9.06 6.52
C GLY A 282 22.41 9.03 6.38
N MET A 283 21.81 10.07 5.82
CA MET A 283 20.43 10.05 5.34
C MET A 283 20.41 9.78 3.82
N PRO A 284 19.47 8.95 3.31
CA PRO A 284 19.38 8.62 1.89
C PRO A 284 19.07 9.83 1.01
#